data_AF-A0A4R8M4J5-F1
#
_entry.id   AF-A0A4R8M4J5-F1
#
_cell.length_a   1.000
_cell.length_b   1.000
_cell.length_c   1.000
_cell.angle_alpha   90.00
_cell.angle_beta   90.00
_cell.angle_gamma   90.00
#
_symmetry.space_group_name_H-M   'P 1'
#
loop_
_entity.id
_entity.type
_entity.pdbx_description
1 polymer ?
#
loop_
_entity_poly.entity_id
_entity_poly.type
_entity_poly.pdbx_seq_one_letter_code
_entity_poly.pdbx_strand_id
1 'polypeptide(L)' 'MLCLGDLAEKHCSFSFDENGCLRLFFSDHSIVLYKDDDVVVFAGDGDSYPSEAERWVKTH' A
#
# COMPACT_ATOMS: atom_id res chain seq x y z
N MET A 1 -3.45 -13.24 -0.25
CA MET A 1 -3.31 -13.27 -1.73
C MET A 1 -3.92 -11.99 -2.25
N LEU A 2 -3.12 -11.16 -2.91
CA LEU A 2 -3.49 -9.80 -3.31
C LEU A 2 -3.80 -9.83 -4.81
N CYS A 3 -5.04 -9.55 -5.19
CA CYS A 3 -5.44 -9.54 -6.59
C CYS A 3 -5.22 -8.14 -7.15
N LEU A 4 -4.45 -8.02 -8.25
CA LEU A 4 -4.19 -6.71 -8.90
C LEU A 4 -5.47 -5.98 -9.31
N GLY A 5 -6.60 -6.69 -9.47
CA GLY A 5 -7.92 -6.11 -9.73
C GLY A 5 -8.43 -5.21 -8.60
N ASP A 6 -8.06 -5.48 -7.34
CA ASP A 6 -8.50 -4.73 -6.18
C ASP A 6 -7.82 -3.34 -6.10
N LEU A 7 -6.68 -3.17 -6.80
CA LEU A 7 -5.92 -1.92 -6.84
C LEU A 7 -6.59 -0.84 -7.72
N ALA A 8 -7.31 -1.26 -8.75
CA ALA A 8 -7.94 -0.36 -9.73
C ALA A 8 -9.12 0.43 -9.13
N GLU A 9 -9.83 -0.14 -8.14
CA GLU A 9 -10.98 0.52 -7.50
C GLU A 9 -10.58 1.61 -6.49
N LYS A 10 -9.32 1.64 -6.06
CA LYS A 10 -8.87 2.46 -4.91
C LYS A 10 -8.00 3.66 -5.27
N HIS A 11 -7.84 4.00 -6.56
CA HIS A 11 -6.93 5.07 -7.01
C HIS A 11 -5.50 4.90 -6.45
N CYS A 12 -5.03 3.66 -6.30
CA CYS A 12 -3.66 3.39 -5.88
C CYS A 12 -2.81 3.01 -7.10
N SER A 13 -1.53 3.39 -7.06
CA SER A 13 -0.54 2.94 -8.04
C SER A 13 0.38 1.91 -7.40
N PHE A 14 1.03 1.08 -8.21
CA PHE A 14 1.95 0.07 -7.70
C PHE A 14 3.26 0.05 -8.47
N SER A 15 4.32 -0.39 -7.80
CA SER A 15 5.60 -0.70 -8.43
C SER A 15 6.27 -1.89 -7.74
N PHE A 16 7.24 -2.48 -8.43
CA PHE A 16 8.16 -3.43 -7.82
C PHE A 16 9.52 -2.75 -7.70
N ASP A 17 10.20 -2.98 -6.56
CA ASP A 17 11.59 -2.56 -6.44
C ASP A 17 12.56 -3.58 -7.03
N GLU A 18 13.85 -3.23 -7.01
CA GLU A 18 14.94 -4.07 -7.53
C GLU A 18 15.07 -5.43 -6.84
N ASN A 19 14.49 -5.58 -5.64
CA ASN A 19 14.47 -6.84 -4.90
C ASN A 19 13.17 -7.63 -5.14
N GLY A 20 12.28 -7.13 -6.01
CA GLY A 20 10.97 -7.74 -6.26
C GLY A 20 9.92 -7.43 -5.19
N CYS A 21 10.17 -6.47 -4.30
CA CYS A 21 9.18 -6.09 -3.28
C CYS A 21 8.07 -5.26 -3.92
N LEU A 22 6.81 -5.63 -3.67
CA LEU A 22 5.65 -4.88 -4.16
C LEU A 22 5.41 -3.65 -3.28
N ARG A 23 5.28 -2.49 -3.91
CA ARG A 23 4.94 -1.21 -3.28
C ARG A 23 3.60 -0.75 -3.80
N LEU A 24 2.68 -0.44 -2.89
CA LEU A 24 1.41 0.22 -3.18
C LEU A 24 1.48 1.66 -2.70
N PHE A 25 1.17 2.61 -3.57
CA PHE A 25 1.17 4.04 -3.29
C PHE A 25 -0.26 4.55 -3.29
N PHE A 26 -0.62 5.24 -2.20
CA PHE A 26 -1.94 5.80 -1.98
C PHE A 26 -1.96 7.30 -2.21
N SER A 27 -3.15 7.88 -2.31
CA SER A 27 -3.33 9.30 -2.67
C SER A 27 -2.90 10.24 -1.55
N ASP A 28 -2.94 9.79 -0.31
CA ASP A 28 -2.41 10.50 0.86
C ASP A 28 -0.90 10.34 1.07
N HIS A 29 -0.19 9.84 0.03
CA HIS A 29 1.24 9.53 0.05
C HIS A 29 1.65 8.42 1.03
N SER A 30 0.68 7.71 1.62
CA SER A 30 0.96 6.50 2.39
C SER A 30 1.35 5.35 1.46
N ILE A 31 2.12 4.39 1.99
CA ILE A 31 2.70 3.29 1.22
C ILE A 31 2.53 1.98 1.97
N VAL A 32 2.17 0.91 1.24
CA VAL A 32 2.28 -0.47 1.73
C VAL A 32 3.41 -1.17 0.97
N LEU A 33 4.34 -1.78 1.70
CA LEU A 33 5.43 -2.61 1.17
C LEU A 33 5.19 -4.07 1.54
N TYR A 34 5.18 -4.94 0.53
CA TYR A 34 5.18 -6.39 0.70
C TYR A 34 6.56 -6.93 0.43
N LYS A 35 7.14 -7.62 1.40
CA LYS A 35 8.46 -8.25 1.30
C LYS A 35 8.46 -9.57 2.04
N ASP A 36 8.71 -10.68 1.34
CA ASP A 36 8.96 -12.00 1.95
C ASP A 36 7.97 -12.36 3.09
N ASP A 37 6.67 -12.16 2.85
CA ASP A 37 5.54 -12.32 3.79
C ASP A 37 5.37 -11.24 4.89
N ASP A 38 6.28 -10.27 4.98
CA ASP A 38 6.11 -9.08 5.81
C ASP A 38 5.34 -7.98 5.06
N VAL A 39 4.48 -7.28 5.82
CA VAL A 39 3.75 -6.08 5.37
C VAL A 39 4.22 -4.89 6.20
N VAL A 40 4.83 -3.90 5.56
CA VAL A 40 5.27 -2.66 6.19
C VAL A 40 4.39 -1.51 5.70
N VAL A 41 3.86 -0.73 6.64
CA VAL A 41 2.99 0.43 6.36
C VAL A 41 3.74 1.71 6.69
N PHE A 42 3.78 2.63 5.73
CA PHE A 42 4.25 3.98 5.90
C PHE A 42 3.05 4.93 5.84
N ALA A 43 2.79 5.69 6.90
CA ALA A 43 1.60 6.54 6.99
C ALA A 43 1.62 7.75 6.04
N GLY A 44 2.75 8.05 5.40
CA GLY A 44 2.94 9.28 4.63
C GLY A 44 3.00 10.53 5.53
N ASP A 45 3.18 11.69 4.92
CA ASP A 45 3.22 12.99 5.62
C ASP A 45 1.81 13.62 5.78
N GLY A 46 0.75 12.88 5.48
CA GLY A 46 -0.62 13.39 5.53
C GLY A 46 -1.19 13.47 6.96
N ASP A 47 -2.08 14.44 7.20
CA ASP A 47 -2.83 14.60 8.46
C ASP A 47 -3.92 13.53 8.69
N SER A 48 -4.02 12.56 7.77
CA SER A 48 -5.03 11.50 7.77
C SER A 48 -4.70 10.41 8.78
N TYR A 49 -5.42 10.35 9.91
CA TYR A 49 -5.30 9.22 10.85
C TYR A 49 -6.61 8.42 10.95
N PRO A 50 -6.62 7.09 10.69
CA PRO A 50 -5.53 6.32 10.10
C PRO A 50 -5.34 6.67 8.61
N SER A 51 -4.13 6.47 8.08
CA SER A 51 -3.80 6.69 6.66
C SER A 51 -4.55 5.72 5.73
N GLU A 52 -4.57 6.00 4.44
CA GLU A 52 -5.19 5.11 3.45
C GLU A 52 -4.52 3.73 3.44
N ALA A 53 -3.19 3.65 3.51
CA ALA A 53 -2.44 2.41 3.62
C ALA A 53 -2.83 1.62 4.89
N GLU A 54 -2.94 2.29 6.04
CA GLU A 54 -3.36 1.64 7.29
C GLU A 54 -4.79 1.11 7.22
N ARG A 55 -5.70 1.85 6.59
CA ARG A 55 -7.08 1.38 6.37
C ARG A 55 -7.08 0.19 5.42
N TRP A 56 -6.29 0.24 4.36
CA TRP A 56 -6.22 -0.80 3.35
C TRP A 56 -5.78 -2.14 3.97
N VAL A 57 -4.69 -2.16 4.75
CA VAL A 57 -4.16 -3.38 5.40
C VAL A 57 -5.11 -3.95 6.46
N LYS A 58 -5.97 -3.13 7.07
CA LYS A 58 -7.00 -3.63 8.00
C LYS A 58 -8.19 -4.27 7.30
N THR A 59 -8.36 -4.02 6.01
CA THR A 59 -9.52 -4.45 5.23
C THR A 59 -9.22 -5.61 4.27
N HIS A 60 -7.96 -5.97 4.07
CA HIS A 60 -7.48 -7.03 3.16
C HIS A 60 -6.42 -7.89 3.85
#